data_AF-A0A165QZZ8-F1
#
_entry.id   AF-A0A165QZZ8-F1
#
_cell.length_a   1.000
_cell.length_b   1.000
_cell.length_c   1.000
_cell.angle_alpha   90.00
_cell.angle_beta   90.00
_cell.angle_gamma   90.00
#
_symmetry.space_group_name_H-M   'P 1'
#
loop_
_entity.id
_entity.type
_entity.pdbx_description
1 polymer ?
#
loop_
_entity_poly.entity_id
_entity_poly.type
_entity_poly.pdbx_seq_one_letter_code
_entity_poly.pdbx_strand_id
1 'polypeptide(L)'
;MITIAFREKEKGWTSFFSYEADHYIRLGNTFFSYKNGELWEHNDKENPITNTFYGVKYPSKISTVFNDVQTEDKIFKTFVIEGDAPWDINFKTNLTETSLKNMEFDRRESRYFTHLRGNELEGDFNGNSQGIGVCVSNDKRTLKFDNVGDFVNVGDQLYILDNEQEYLLGVIKSKSISSVTIDKDIDRFCQGYFFFSVKNSRAEGGEIRGYYAMVEMENKDDKQVELFAINSNISKSYV
;
A
#
# COMPACT_ATOMS: atom_id res chain seq x y z
N MET A 1 7.65 -25.74 -1.70
CA MET A 1 8.75 -26.24 -2.55
C MET A 1 8.99 -25.18 -3.63
N ILE A 2 10.07 -25.22 -4.41
CA ILE A 2 10.22 -24.30 -5.56
C ILE A 2 10.65 -25.12 -6.77
N THR A 3 10.16 -24.77 -7.96
CA THR A 3 10.60 -25.36 -9.21
C THR A 3 11.72 -24.51 -9.79
N ILE A 4 12.83 -25.13 -10.15
CA ILE A 4 14.00 -24.44 -10.73
C ILE A 4 14.21 -24.89 -12.16
N ALA A 5 14.37 -23.93 -13.08
CA ALA A 5 14.75 -24.23 -14.46
C ALA A 5 16.25 -24.05 -14.67
N PHE A 6 16.88 -25.11 -15.16
CA PHE A 6 18.26 -25.10 -15.64
C PHE A 6 18.29 -25.07 -17.16
N ARG A 7 19.12 -24.21 -17.74
CA ARG A 7 19.32 -24.15 -19.18
C ARG A 7 20.69 -24.73 -19.51
N GLU A 8 20.67 -25.95 -20.05
CA GLU A 8 21.88 -26.71 -20.43
C GLU A 8 22.87 -25.92 -21.30
N LYS A 9 22.34 -25.16 -22.28
CA LYS A 9 23.17 -24.34 -23.17
C LYS A 9 24.02 -23.32 -22.42
N GLU A 10 23.45 -22.70 -21.39
CA GLU A 10 24.11 -21.66 -20.59
C GLU A 10 24.76 -22.23 -19.32
N LYS A 11 24.58 -23.54 -19.06
CA LYS A 11 25.02 -24.24 -17.86
C LYS A 11 24.63 -23.51 -16.56
N GLY A 12 23.43 -22.94 -16.53
CA GLY A 12 22.98 -22.11 -15.43
C GLY A 12 21.48 -22.19 -15.15
N TRP A 13 21.12 -21.83 -13.92
CA TRP A 13 19.72 -21.66 -13.51
C TRP A 13 19.17 -20.38 -14.11
N THR A 14 18.05 -20.46 -14.82
CA THR A 14 17.47 -19.31 -15.54
C THR A 14 16.23 -18.74 -14.87
N SER A 15 15.48 -19.54 -14.13
CA SER A 15 14.20 -19.12 -13.55
C SER A 15 13.83 -19.94 -12.33
N PHE A 16 13.07 -19.30 -11.44
CA PHE A 16 12.43 -19.90 -10.28
C PHE A 16 10.92 -19.79 -10.49
N PHE A 17 10.22 -20.91 -10.37
CA PHE A 17 8.77 -20.98 -10.52
C PHE A 17 8.14 -21.43 -9.21
N SER A 18 7.03 -20.77 -8.86
CA SER A 18 6.23 -21.12 -7.69
C SER A 18 5.19 -22.21 -7.96
N TYR A 19 4.96 -22.58 -9.23
CA TYR A 19 4.07 -23.68 -9.57
C TYR A 19 4.79 -25.03 -9.40
N GLU A 20 4.11 -25.97 -8.76
CA GLU A 20 4.67 -27.28 -8.39
C GLU A 20 3.95 -28.40 -9.17
N ALA A 21 4.52 -28.85 -10.28
CA ALA A 21 4.02 -30.01 -11.00
C ALA A 21 4.58 -31.32 -10.42
N ASP A 22 3.92 -32.43 -10.69
CA ASP A 22 4.46 -33.76 -10.38
C ASP A 22 5.45 -34.18 -11.47
N HIS A 23 5.12 -33.86 -12.74
CA HIS A 23 6.00 -34.09 -13.89
C HIS A 23 5.90 -32.97 -14.92
N TYR A 24 6.95 -32.81 -15.71
CA TYR A 24 7.04 -31.87 -16.82
C TYR A 24 7.28 -32.63 -18.12
N ILE A 25 6.57 -32.28 -19.19
CA ILE A 25 6.70 -32.90 -20.51
C ILE A 25 6.61 -31.82 -21.60
N ARG A 26 7.28 -32.07 -22.73
CA ARG A 26 7.25 -31.19 -23.89
C ARG A 26 6.82 -32.00 -25.11
N LEU A 27 5.96 -31.43 -25.92
CA LEU A 27 5.60 -31.96 -27.24
C LEU A 27 5.82 -30.87 -28.28
N GLY A 28 6.81 -31.05 -29.15
CA GLY A 28 7.21 -29.99 -30.09
C GLY A 28 7.65 -28.73 -29.32
N ASN A 29 7.02 -27.59 -29.60
CA ASN A 29 7.29 -26.32 -28.90
C ASN A 29 6.34 -26.05 -27.74
N THR A 30 5.38 -26.94 -27.47
CA THR A 30 4.41 -26.79 -26.39
C THR A 30 4.92 -27.44 -25.11
N PHE A 31 4.80 -26.70 -24.00
CA PHE A 31 5.18 -27.16 -22.68
C PHE A 31 3.95 -27.59 -21.89
N PHE A 32 4.02 -28.79 -21.31
CA PHE A 32 2.97 -29.36 -20.50
C PHE A 32 3.52 -29.74 -19.12
N SER A 33 2.61 -29.79 -18.16
CA SER A 33 2.88 -30.34 -16.84
C SER A 33 1.77 -31.27 -16.41
N TYR A 34 2.11 -32.26 -15.60
CA TYR A 34 1.18 -33.18 -15.01
C TYR A 34 0.98 -32.83 -13.54
N LYS A 35 -0.27 -32.74 -13.09
CA LYS A 35 -0.60 -32.51 -11.69
C LYS A 35 -1.84 -33.30 -11.29
N ASN A 36 -1.74 -34.11 -10.24
CA ASN A 36 -2.88 -34.82 -9.65
C ASN A 36 -3.70 -35.68 -10.63
N GLY A 37 -3.11 -36.22 -11.69
CA GLY A 37 -3.87 -36.99 -12.68
C GLY A 37 -4.10 -36.27 -14.01
N GLU A 38 -3.98 -34.94 -14.01
CA GLU A 38 -4.43 -34.07 -15.11
C GLU A 38 -3.25 -33.45 -15.87
N LEU A 39 -3.45 -33.26 -17.18
CA LEU A 39 -2.49 -32.61 -18.06
C LEU A 39 -2.81 -31.12 -18.18
N TRP A 40 -1.80 -30.28 -17.97
CA TRP A 40 -1.90 -28.83 -18.02
C TRP A 40 -0.97 -28.28 -19.08
N GLU A 41 -1.51 -27.56 -20.06
CA GLU A 41 -0.73 -26.80 -21.04
C GLU A 41 -0.28 -25.46 -20.45
N HIS A 42 0.96 -25.08 -20.70
CA HIS A 42 1.52 -23.80 -20.28
C HIS A 42 1.66 -22.85 -21.46
N ASN A 43 1.42 -21.56 -21.22
CA ASN A 43 1.42 -20.51 -22.24
C ASN A 43 0.41 -20.77 -23.37
N ASP A 44 -0.73 -21.38 -23.03
CA ASP A 44 -1.86 -21.55 -23.93
C ASP A 44 -2.37 -20.17 -24.37
N LYS A 45 -2.24 -19.88 -25.67
CA LYS A 45 -2.63 -18.60 -26.27
C LYS A 45 -4.13 -18.52 -26.54
N GLU A 46 -4.83 -19.65 -26.58
CA GLU A 46 -6.27 -19.70 -26.83
C GLU A 46 -7.06 -19.47 -25.53
N ASN A 47 -6.46 -19.69 -24.37
CA ASN A 47 -7.06 -19.42 -23.07
C ASN A 47 -6.99 -17.91 -22.73
N PRO A 48 -8.14 -17.21 -22.61
CA PRO A 48 -8.16 -15.80 -22.26
C PRO A 48 -7.84 -15.55 -20.78
N ILE A 49 -7.85 -16.58 -19.92
CA ILE A 49 -7.59 -16.49 -18.48
C ILE A 49 -6.10 -16.71 -18.21
N THR A 50 -5.43 -15.63 -17.82
CA THR A 50 -4.00 -15.62 -17.48
C THR A 50 -3.75 -15.96 -16.00
N ASN A 51 -2.48 -16.21 -15.66
CA ASN A 51 -2.00 -16.49 -14.29
C ASN A 51 -2.74 -17.58 -13.53
N THR A 52 -3.28 -18.56 -14.24
CA THR A 52 -3.96 -19.70 -13.64
C THR A 52 -3.08 -20.93 -13.77
N PHE A 53 -2.72 -21.52 -12.64
CA PHE A 53 -1.88 -22.71 -12.56
C PHE A 53 -2.62 -23.77 -11.74
N TYR A 54 -2.88 -24.92 -12.35
CA TYR A 54 -3.55 -26.06 -11.70
C TYR A 54 -4.93 -25.71 -11.11
N GLY A 55 -5.70 -24.89 -11.84
CA GLY A 55 -7.04 -24.45 -11.45
C GLY A 55 -7.07 -23.31 -10.41
N VAL A 56 -5.91 -22.86 -9.94
CA VAL A 56 -5.79 -21.75 -8.99
C VAL A 56 -5.28 -20.50 -9.71
N LYS A 57 -6.00 -19.39 -9.57
CA LYS A 57 -5.61 -18.09 -10.12
C LYS A 57 -4.73 -17.33 -9.14
N TYR A 58 -3.68 -16.70 -9.66
CA TYR A 58 -2.75 -15.87 -8.90
C TYR A 58 -2.69 -14.44 -9.48
N PRO A 59 -2.43 -13.42 -8.66
CA PRO A 59 -2.19 -12.08 -9.16
C PRO A 59 -0.81 -11.96 -9.82
N SER A 60 -0.71 -11.14 -10.87
CA SER A 60 0.57 -10.63 -11.37
C SER A 60 1.20 -9.71 -10.33
N LYS A 61 2.47 -9.92 -10.00
CA LYS A 61 3.22 -9.05 -9.09
C LYS A 61 4.53 -8.61 -9.70
N ILE A 62 4.84 -7.32 -9.60
CA ILE A 62 6.11 -6.72 -10.03
C ILE A 62 6.65 -5.93 -8.86
N SER A 63 7.93 -6.11 -8.55
CA SER A 63 8.64 -5.30 -7.55
C SER A 63 9.85 -4.64 -8.20
N THR A 64 10.07 -3.37 -7.92
CA THR A 64 11.19 -2.60 -8.44
C THR A 64 11.53 -1.44 -7.51
N VAL A 65 12.61 -0.72 -7.80
CA VAL A 65 13.13 0.36 -6.98
C VAL A 65 13.39 1.60 -7.82
N PHE A 66 12.87 2.75 -7.39
CA PHE A 66 13.28 4.07 -7.86
C PHE A 66 14.40 4.61 -6.98
N ASN A 67 15.56 4.86 -7.58
CA ASN A 67 16.76 5.29 -6.86
C ASN A 67 17.63 6.24 -7.71
N ASP A 68 16.99 7.24 -8.33
CA ASP A 68 17.68 8.24 -9.16
C ASP A 68 18.48 9.21 -8.29
N VAL A 69 19.82 9.18 -8.32
CA VAL A 69 20.71 9.95 -7.40
C VAL A 69 20.57 9.55 -5.92
N GLN A 70 21.36 8.58 -5.49
CA GLN A 70 21.23 7.91 -4.19
C GLN A 70 21.57 8.77 -2.96
N THR A 71 22.30 9.87 -3.16
CA THR A 71 22.80 10.74 -2.08
C THR A 71 21.82 11.81 -1.63
N GLU A 72 20.69 11.95 -2.31
CA GLU A 72 19.70 13.00 -2.04
C GLU A 72 18.37 12.40 -1.61
N ASP A 73 17.78 12.98 -0.57
CA ASP A 73 16.38 12.75 -0.25
C ASP A 73 15.49 13.40 -1.31
N LYS A 74 14.43 12.67 -1.64
CA LYS A 74 13.50 13.00 -2.72
C LYS A 74 12.11 13.12 -2.15
N ILE A 75 11.27 13.85 -2.86
CA ILE A 75 9.82 13.86 -2.70
C ILE A 75 9.23 13.30 -4.00
N PHE A 76 8.51 12.19 -3.87
CA PHE A 76 7.80 11.55 -4.97
C PHE A 76 6.38 12.13 -5.03
N LYS A 77 5.96 12.62 -6.20
CA LYS A 77 4.69 13.34 -6.36
C LYS A 77 3.62 12.58 -7.13
N THR A 78 4.03 11.76 -8.08
CA THR A 78 3.10 11.11 -9.02
C THR A 78 3.51 9.67 -9.27
N PHE A 79 2.55 8.89 -9.74
CA PHE A 79 2.82 7.59 -10.32
C PHE A 79 2.18 7.50 -11.70
N VAL A 80 2.96 7.08 -12.68
CA VAL A 80 2.52 6.98 -14.08
C VAL A 80 2.85 5.58 -14.60
N ILE A 81 1.83 4.93 -15.14
CA ILE A 81 1.95 3.66 -15.84
C ILE A 81 1.82 3.92 -17.34
N GLU A 82 2.80 3.48 -18.12
CA GLU A 82 2.70 3.34 -19.57
C GLU A 82 2.33 1.89 -19.87
N GLY A 83 1.08 1.67 -20.28
CA GLY A 83 0.51 0.34 -20.43
C GLY A 83 -0.98 0.40 -20.73
N ASP A 84 -1.62 -0.76 -20.85
CA ASP A 84 -3.02 -0.88 -21.24
C ASP A 84 -3.98 -1.03 -20.04
N ALA A 85 -3.48 -1.31 -18.84
CA ALA A 85 -4.27 -1.42 -17.61
C ALA A 85 -3.64 -0.71 -16.38
N PRO A 86 -4.46 -0.23 -15.42
CA PRO A 86 -3.99 0.26 -14.13
C PRO A 86 -3.68 -0.90 -13.15
N TRP A 87 -2.85 -0.62 -12.15
CA TRP A 87 -2.38 -1.62 -11.17
C TRP A 87 -2.62 -1.09 -9.74
N ASP A 88 -2.81 -2.01 -8.79
CA ASP A 88 -2.70 -1.66 -7.37
C ASP A 88 -1.22 -1.48 -7.04
N ILE A 89 -0.88 -0.46 -6.24
CA ILE A 89 0.52 -0.11 -5.96
C ILE A 89 0.72 0.09 -4.47
N ASN A 90 1.78 -0.50 -3.95
CA ASN A 90 2.36 -0.14 -2.67
C ASN A 90 3.68 0.58 -2.92
N PHE A 91 3.82 1.78 -2.36
CA PHE A 91 4.94 2.67 -2.60
C PHE A 91 5.59 3.00 -1.25
N LYS A 92 6.78 2.45 -1.01
CA LYS A 92 7.46 2.52 0.28
C LYS A 92 8.84 3.14 0.14
N THR A 93 9.16 4.15 0.94
CA THR A 93 10.50 4.70 1.08
C THR A 93 11.12 4.27 2.42
N ASN A 94 12.29 4.79 2.76
CA ASN A 94 12.86 4.63 4.09
C ASN A 94 12.15 5.45 5.18
N LEU A 95 11.35 6.46 4.83
CA LEU A 95 10.72 7.39 5.79
C LEU A 95 9.19 7.36 5.76
N THR A 96 8.59 7.03 4.62
CA THR A 96 7.16 7.20 4.37
C THR A 96 6.64 6.09 3.47
N GLU A 97 5.33 5.81 3.51
CA GLU A 97 4.71 4.87 2.60
C GLU A 97 3.32 5.34 2.16
N THR A 98 2.86 4.86 1.02
CA THR A 98 1.49 5.10 0.54
C THR A 98 1.03 3.97 -0.36
N SER A 99 -0.28 3.84 -0.50
CA SER A 99 -0.92 2.88 -1.39
C SER A 99 -1.84 3.56 -2.41
N LEU A 100 -1.80 3.06 -3.64
CA LEU A 100 -2.67 3.47 -4.73
C LEU A 100 -3.52 2.29 -5.18
N LYS A 101 -4.80 2.55 -5.46
CA LYS A 101 -5.71 1.56 -6.04
C LYS A 101 -5.88 1.78 -7.53
N ASN A 102 -6.12 0.71 -8.26
CA ASN A 102 -6.32 0.75 -9.71
C ASN A 102 -7.37 1.80 -10.16
N MET A 103 -8.42 2.03 -9.37
CA MET A 103 -9.50 2.98 -9.64
C MET A 103 -9.11 4.46 -9.47
N GLU A 104 -7.93 4.74 -8.90
CA GLU A 104 -7.44 6.12 -8.69
C GLU A 104 -6.61 6.65 -9.85
N PHE A 105 -6.42 5.82 -10.87
CA PHE A 105 -5.69 6.20 -12.06
C PHE A 105 -6.63 6.84 -13.08
N ASP A 106 -6.29 8.05 -13.49
CA ASP A 106 -6.92 8.70 -14.63
C ASP A 106 -6.21 8.26 -15.90
N ARG A 107 -6.97 7.73 -16.87
CA ARG A 107 -6.43 7.47 -18.20
C ARG A 107 -6.19 8.80 -18.92
N ARG A 108 -4.93 9.07 -19.24
CA ARG A 108 -4.46 10.24 -20.00
C ARG A 108 -3.73 9.74 -21.25
N GLU A 109 -4.40 9.80 -22.39
CA GLU A 109 -3.93 9.23 -23.66
C GLU A 109 -3.59 7.72 -23.50
N SER A 110 -2.34 7.34 -23.75
CA SER A 110 -1.82 5.97 -23.63
C SER A 110 -1.18 5.69 -22.26
N ARG A 111 -1.49 6.51 -21.23
CA ARG A 111 -0.92 6.39 -19.89
C ARG A 111 -1.99 6.41 -18.82
N TYR A 112 -1.72 5.77 -17.69
CA TYR A 112 -2.50 5.90 -16.47
C TYR A 112 -1.73 6.77 -15.49
N PHE A 113 -2.33 7.88 -15.08
CA PHE A 113 -1.70 8.88 -14.23
C PHE A 113 -2.43 8.98 -12.90
N THR A 114 -1.68 9.08 -11.81
CA THR A 114 -2.23 9.48 -10.51
C THR A 114 -1.23 10.26 -9.68
N HIS A 115 -1.74 10.99 -8.69
CA HIS A 115 -0.91 11.63 -7.67
C HIS A 115 -0.69 10.67 -6.51
N LEU A 116 0.52 10.67 -5.94
CA LEU A 116 0.75 9.95 -4.70
C LEU A 116 -0.08 10.57 -3.58
N ARG A 117 -0.61 9.73 -2.69
CA ARG A 117 -1.38 10.18 -1.52
C ARG A 117 -0.44 10.57 -0.39
N GLY A 118 -1.01 11.10 0.69
CA GLY A 118 -0.23 11.42 1.89
C GLY A 118 0.36 10.17 2.53
N ASN A 119 1.36 10.38 3.39
CA ASN A 119 2.05 9.32 4.12
C ASN A 119 1.08 8.51 4.99
N GLU A 120 0.98 7.21 4.73
CA GLU A 120 0.16 6.24 5.44
C GLU A 120 0.96 5.38 6.42
N LEU A 121 2.25 5.70 6.66
CA LEU A 121 3.10 4.97 7.60
C LEU A 121 2.51 5.00 9.01
N GLU A 122 2.22 3.83 9.55
CA GLU A 122 1.68 3.70 10.90
C GLU A 122 2.70 4.21 11.94
N GLY A 123 2.22 5.01 12.90
CA GLY A 123 3.06 5.62 13.93
C GLY A 123 3.82 6.87 13.48
N ASP A 124 3.72 7.26 12.21
CA ASP A 124 4.22 8.57 11.78
C ASP A 124 3.14 9.64 11.97
N PHE A 125 3.30 10.42 13.04
CA PHE A 125 2.42 11.53 13.40
C PHE A 125 2.90 12.89 12.88
N ASN A 126 3.91 12.91 11.99
CA ASN A 126 4.47 14.15 11.48
C ASN A 126 3.54 14.79 10.44
N GLY A 127 3.09 16.02 10.71
CA GLY A 127 2.39 16.86 9.73
C GLY A 127 0.87 16.68 9.67
N ASN A 128 0.29 15.68 10.36
CA ASN A 128 -1.16 15.42 10.37
C ASN A 128 -1.76 15.27 11.79
N SER A 129 -1.00 15.58 12.84
CA SER A 129 -1.44 15.48 14.23
C SER A 129 -1.77 16.84 14.86
N GLN A 130 -2.78 16.87 15.72
CA GLN A 130 -3.25 18.06 16.43
C GLN A 130 -3.52 17.70 17.90
N GLY A 131 -2.88 18.42 18.82
CA GLY A 131 -3.16 18.29 20.25
C GLY A 131 -4.57 18.75 20.59
N ILE A 132 -5.33 17.95 21.34
CA ILE A 132 -6.63 18.34 21.89
C ILE A 132 -6.43 18.90 23.31
N GLY A 133 -5.61 18.23 24.12
CA GLY A 133 -5.32 18.64 25.49
C GLY A 133 -5.50 17.52 26.50
N VAL A 134 -5.55 17.89 27.77
CA VAL A 134 -5.72 16.94 28.88
C VAL A 134 -7.21 16.64 29.07
N CYS A 135 -7.56 15.35 29.17
CA CYS A 135 -8.94 14.97 29.44
C CYS A 135 -9.35 15.33 30.87
N VAL A 136 -10.56 15.89 31.02
CA VAL A 136 -11.14 16.29 32.30
C VAL A 136 -11.97 15.14 32.88
N SER A 137 -12.76 14.50 32.04
CA SER A 137 -13.58 13.33 32.41
C SER A 137 -14.04 12.60 31.17
N ASN A 138 -14.42 11.33 31.32
CA ASN A 138 -15.06 10.57 30.25
C ASN A 138 -16.36 9.94 30.72
N ASP A 139 -17.29 9.78 29.79
CA ASP A 139 -18.35 8.78 29.89
C ASP A 139 -17.99 7.58 29.00
N LYS A 140 -18.96 6.71 28.71
CA LYS A 140 -18.74 5.52 27.89
C LYS A 140 -18.00 5.81 26.58
N ARG A 141 -18.41 6.83 25.83
CA ARG A 141 -17.83 7.14 24.49
C ARG A 141 -17.38 8.58 24.33
N THR A 142 -17.72 9.43 25.29
CA THR A 142 -17.49 10.87 25.22
C THR A 142 -16.35 11.23 26.14
N LEU A 143 -15.31 11.83 25.58
CA LEU A 143 -14.22 12.46 26.30
C LEU A 143 -14.53 13.95 26.43
N LYS A 144 -14.36 14.50 27.63
CA LYS A 144 -14.57 15.92 27.91
C LYS A 144 -13.22 16.61 28.13
N PHE A 145 -13.09 17.79 27.54
CA PHE A 145 -11.92 18.64 27.57
C PHE A 145 -12.34 20.06 27.93
N ASP A 146 -11.39 20.89 28.38
CA ASP A 146 -11.68 22.31 28.64
C ASP A 146 -12.04 23.05 27.35
N ASN A 147 -11.32 22.76 26.27
CA ASN A 147 -11.60 23.25 24.94
C ASN A 147 -11.15 22.23 23.89
N VAL A 148 -11.97 22.01 22.87
CA VAL A 148 -11.62 21.21 21.69
C VAL A 148 -11.40 22.19 20.54
N GLY A 149 -10.18 22.20 20.00
CA GLY A 149 -9.80 23.11 18.92
C GLY A 149 -10.56 22.85 17.62
N ASP A 150 -10.69 23.89 16.79
CA ASP A 150 -11.44 23.82 15.53
C ASP A 150 -10.82 22.85 14.52
N PHE A 151 -9.50 22.63 14.59
CA PHE A 151 -8.77 21.72 13.72
C PHE A 151 -9.02 20.24 14.00
N VAL A 152 -9.67 19.88 15.10
CA VAL A 152 -10.14 18.52 15.38
C VAL A 152 -11.41 18.28 14.58
N ASN A 153 -11.48 17.24 13.76
CA ASN A 153 -12.62 16.97 12.88
C ASN A 153 -13.29 15.62 13.15
N VAL A 154 -14.55 15.51 12.73
CA VAL A 154 -15.24 14.21 12.69
C VAL A 154 -14.59 13.34 11.62
N GLY A 155 -14.23 12.11 11.99
CA GLY A 155 -13.47 11.18 11.15
C GLY A 155 -11.99 11.08 11.51
N ASP A 156 -11.46 11.99 12.33
CA ASP A 156 -10.07 11.91 12.81
C ASP A 156 -9.91 10.72 13.76
N GLN A 157 -8.71 10.13 13.77
CA GLN A 157 -8.32 9.13 14.74
C GLN A 157 -7.90 9.80 16.04
N LEU A 158 -8.36 9.29 17.18
CA LEU A 158 -8.04 9.85 18.49
C LEU A 158 -7.02 8.96 19.20
N TYR A 159 -5.94 9.57 19.67
CA TYR A 159 -4.89 8.90 20.41
C TYR A 159 -4.79 9.47 21.84
N ILE A 160 -4.40 8.62 22.77
CA ILE A 160 -3.87 9.05 24.07
C ILE A 160 -2.35 9.01 24.01
N LEU A 161 -1.71 9.83 24.84
CA LEU A 161 -0.33 9.65 25.25
C LEU A 161 -0.28 9.13 26.69
N ASP A 162 0.28 7.93 26.88
CA ASP A 162 0.47 7.28 28.18
C ASP A 162 1.91 6.76 28.28
N ASN A 163 2.69 7.26 29.23
CA ASN A 163 4.11 6.92 29.42
C ASN A 163 4.95 6.99 28.13
N GLU A 164 4.83 8.11 27.39
CA GLU A 164 5.53 8.35 26.13
C GLU A 164 5.17 7.35 25.01
N GLN A 165 4.05 6.63 25.16
CA GLN A 165 3.52 5.75 24.13
C GLN A 165 2.13 6.19 23.67
N GLU A 166 1.92 6.13 22.36
CA GLU A 166 0.68 6.51 21.72
C GLU A 166 -0.26 5.31 21.58
N TYR A 167 -1.50 5.43 22.05
CA TYR A 167 -2.50 4.38 21.90
C TYR A 167 -3.76 4.89 21.19
N LEU A 168 -4.14 4.20 20.11
CA LEU A 168 -5.35 4.50 19.34
C LEU A 168 -6.64 4.17 20.12
N LEU A 169 -7.39 5.22 20.43
CA LEU A 169 -8.69 5.13 21.10
C LEU A 169 -9.88 5.04 20.18
N GLY A 170 -9.74 5.24 18.87
CA GLY A 170 -10.84 5.09 17.93
C GLY A 170 -11.02 6.32 17.05
N VAL A 171 -12.18 6.42 16.41
CA VAL A 171 -12.50 7.46 15.43
C VAL A 171 -13.54 8.41 15.97
N ILE A 172 -13.32 9.71 15.82
CA ILE A 172 -14.24 10.76 16.24
C ILE A 172 -15.53 10.70 15.42
N LYS A 173 -16.68 10.55 16.08
CA LYS A 173 -18.02 10.55 15.47
C LYS A 173 -18.77 11.85 15.65
N SER A 174 -18.49 12.58 16.73
CA SER A 174 -19.04 13.92 16.95
C SER A 174 -18.10 14.74 17.82
N LYS A 175 -18.18 16.07 17.68
CA LYS A 175 -17.45 17.03 18.53
C LYS A 175 -18.35 18.16 19.00
N SER A 176 -18.01 18.73 20.14
CA SER A 176 -18.48 20.02 20.63
C SER A 176 -17.28 20.86 21.05
N ILE A 177 -17.50 22.09 21.52
CA ILE A 177 -16.43 22.95 22.04
C ILE A 177 -15.69 22.36 23.25
N SER A 178 -16.28 21.39 23.95
CA SER A 178 -15.72 20.80 25.18
C SER A 178 -15.77 19.28 25.21
N SER A 179 -16.10 18.63 24.09
CA SER A 179 -16.20 17.18 24.06
C SER A 179 -15.98 16.56 22.69
N VAL A 180 -15.54 15.31 22.71
CA VAL A 180 -15.36 14.44 21.53
C VAL A 180 -16.02 13.10 21.84
N THR A 181 -16.86 12.60 20.94
CA THR A 181 -17.43 11.24 21.04
C THR A 181 -16.77 10.33 20.02
N ILE A 182 -16.33 9.14 20.45
CA ILE A 182 -15.69 8.13 19.60
C ILE A 182 -16.60 6.94 19.30
N ASP A 183 -16.14 6.07 18.40
CA ASP A 183 -16.87 4.92 17.87
C ASP A 183 -16.88 3.66 18.75
N LYS A 184 -15.99 3.58 19.73
CA LYS A 184 -15.91 2.48 20.70
C LYS A 184 -16.00 2.97 22.15
N ASP A 185 -16.39 2.05 23.04
CA ASP A 185 -16.44 2.33 24.47
C ASP A 185 -15.01 2.50 25.02
N ILE A 186 -14.85 3.48 25.90
CA ILE A 186 -13.59 3.80 26.58
C ILE A 186 -13.51 2.89 27.81
N ASP A 187 -12.52 2.00 27.81
CA ASP A 187 -12.27 0.99 28.84
C ASP A 187 -11.28 1.45 29.92
N ARG A 188 -10.84 2.71 29.87
CA ARG A 188 -9.85 3.27 30.80
C ARG A 188 -10.23 4.65 31.33
N PHE A 189 -9.59 5.04 32.43
CA PHE A 189 -9.71 6.36 33.01
C PHE A 189 -8.94 7.38 32.16
N CYS A 190 -9.60 8.47 31.72
CA CYS A 190 -8.95 9.46 30.85
C CYS A 190 -8.27 10.61 31.61
N GLN A 191 -8.68 10.89 32.86
CA GLN A 191 -8.35 12.17 33.49
C GLN A 191 -6.84 12.30 33.74
N GLY A 192 -6.28 13.45 33.38
CA GLY A 192 -4.85 13.72 33.52
C GLY A 192 -3.99 13.24 32.34
N TYR A 193 -4.53 12.45 31.42
CA TYR A 193 -3.83 12.05 30.21
C TYR A 193 -4.02 13.06 29.08
N PHE A 194 -2.98 13.20 28.25
CA PHE A 194 -3.01 14.04 27.06
C PHE A 194 -3.56 13.28 25.86
N PHE A 195 -4.38 13.96 25.06
CA PHE A 195 -5.00 13.42 23.86
C PHE A 195 -4.66 14.29 22.66
N PHE A 196 -4.50 13.64 21.52
CA PHE A 196 -4.32 14.29 20.23
C PHE A 196 -5.12 13.56 19.16
N SER A 197 -5.59 14.31 18.17
CA SER A 197 -6.23 13.77 16.98
C SER A 197 -5.22 13.67 15.84
N VAL A 198 -5.36 12.63 15.04
CA VAL A 198 -4.60 12.40 13.81
C VAL A 198 -5.58 12.38 12.66
N LYS A 199 -5.34 13.25 11.68
CA LYS A 199 -6.18 13.34 10.48
C LYS A 199 -5.98 12.14 9.59
N ASN A 200 -6.87 11.95 8.61
CA ASN A 200 -6.72 10.89 7.63
C ASN A 200 -5.38 11.03 6.88
N SER A 201 -4.42 10.13 7.15
CA SER A 201 -3.05 10.24 6.63
C SER A 201 -2.98 10.13 5.11
N ARG A 202 -3.96 9.48 4.48
CA ARG A 202 -4.05 9.44 3.01
C ARG A 202 -4.44 10.79 2.40
N ALA A 203 -5.28 11.55 3.09
CA ALA A 203 -5.81 12.82 2.59
C ALA A 203 -4.96 14.03 3.03
N GLU A 204 -4.48 14.03 4.28
CA GLU A 204 -3.75 15.13 4.91
C GLU A 204 -2.38 14.71 5.48
N GLY A 205 -1.91 13.51 5.18
CA GLY A 205 -0.56 13.08 5.56
C GLY A 205 0.53 13.82 4.80
N GLY A 206 1.74 13.76 5.35
CA GLY A 206 2.91 14.38 4.78
C GLY A 206 3.28 13.84 3.39
N GLU A 207 4.22 14.51 2.74
CA GLU A 207 4.74 14.12 1.43
C GLU A 207 5.47 12.77 1.48
N ILE A 208 5.41 12.02 0.38
CA ILE A 208 6.15 10.76 0.23
C ILE A 208 7.60 11.07 -0.06
N ARG A 209 8.46 10.88 0.93
CA ARG A 209 9.85 11.31 0.91
C ARG A 209 10.84 10.21 1.28
N GLY A 210 12.04 10.28 0.75
CA GLY A 210 13.14 9.38 1.08
C GLY A 210 14.19 9.30 -0.02
N TYR A 211 15.31 8.62 0.25
CA TYR A 211 16.40 8.52 -0.72
C TYR A 211 16.16 7.46 -1.80
N TYR A 212 15.23 6.53 -1.58
CA TYR A 212 14.74 5.57 -2.58
C TYR A 212 13.25 5.30 -2.37
N ALA A 213 12.63 4.69 -3.36
CA ALA A 213 11.30 4.10 -3.21
C ALA A 213 11.29 2.67 -3.75
N MET A 214 10.83 1.73 -2.94
CA MET A 214 10.41 0.40 -3.37
C MET A 214 8.96 0.48 -3.84
N VAL A 215 8.73 -0.04 -5.04
CA VAL A 215 7.41 -0.06 -5.68
C VAL A 215 7.03 -1.52 -5.85
N GLU A 216 5.91 -1.91 -5.25
CA GLU A 216 5.27 -3.20 -5.50
C GLU A 216 3.95 -2.95 -6.22
N MET A 217 3.77 -3.62 -7.35
CA MET A 217 2.58 -3.52 -8.19
C MET A 217 1.88 -4.87 -8.22
N GLU A 218 0.56 -4.86 -8.12
CA GLU A 218 -0.29 -6.04 -8.22
C GLU A 218 -1.41 -5.83 -9.24
N ASN A 219 -1.62 -6.80 -10.11
CA ASN A 219 -2.76 -6.84 -11.04
C ASN A 219 -3.48 -8.18 -10.95
N LYS A 220 -4.81 -8.13 -10.92
CA LYS A 220 -5.71 -9.27 -10.74
C LYS A 220 -6.55 -9.57 -11.99
N ASP A 221 -6.28 -8.90 -13.09
CA ASP A 221 -7.05 -9.07 -14.33
C ASP A 221 -6.92 -10.49 -14.85
N ASP A 222 -7.98 -10.95 -15.51
CA ASP A 222 -8.04 -12.27 -16.13
C ASP A 222 -7.33 -12.26 -17.48
N LYS A 223 -7.14 -11.10 -18.09
CA LYS A 223 -6.62 -10.97 -19.45
C LYS A 223 -5.13 -10.65 -19.44
N GLN A 224 -4.49 -10.87 -20.57
CA GLN A 224 -3.15 -10.37 -20.80
C GLN A 224 -3.14 -8.84 -20.66
N VAL A 225 -2.16 -8.34 -19.92
CA VAL A 225 -1.93 -6.92 -19.65
C VAL A 225 -0.54 -6.55 -20.12
N GLU A 226 -0.41 -5.39 -20.74
CA GLU A 226 0.86 -4.79 -21.15
C GLU A 226 1.30 -3.73 -20.12
N LEU A 227 2.55 -3.86 -19.66
CA LEU A 227 3.25 -2.83 -18.91
C LEU A 227 4.56 -2.52 -19.62
N PHE A 228 4.65 -1.34 -20.23
CA PHE A 228 5.82 -0.88 -20.95
C PHE A 228 6.82 -0.19 -20.01
N ALA A 229 6.34 0.74 -19.19
CA ALA A 229 7.18 1.50 -18.26
C ALA A 229 6.38 2.03 -17.07
N ILE A 230 7.10 2.34 -15.99
CA ILE A 230 6.58 3.10 -14.86
C ILE A 230 7.45 4.32 -14.61
N ASN A 231 6.82 5.44 -14.24
CA ASN A 231 7.50 6.70 -14.04
C ASN A 231 6.95 7.42 -12.80
N SER A 232 7.78 8.28 -12.20
CA SER A 232 7.37 9.17 -11.12
C SER A 232 7.97 10.56 -11.34
N ASN A 233 7.21 11.60 -11.02
CA ASN A 233 7.75 12.94 -10.91
C ASN A 233 8.39 13.10 -9.53
N ILE A 234 9.67 13.46 -9.53
CA ILE A 234 10.50 13.54 -8.33
C ILE A 234 11.02 14.97 -8.19
N SER A 235 10.99 15.51 -6.98
CA SER A 235 11.71 16.75 -6.62
C SER A 235 12.68 16.50 -5.48
N LYS A 236 13.79 17.24 -5.47
CA LYS A 236 14.76 17.21 -4.35
C LYS A 236 14.10 17.71 -3.05
N SER A 237 14.34 17.00 -1.96
CA SER A 237 14.06 17.48 -0.61
C SER A 237 15.17 18.44 -0.16
N TYR A 238 14.80 19.60 0.38
CA TYR A 238 15.73 20.64 0.85
C TYR A 238 15.82 20.74 2.37
N VAL A 239 15.18 19.81 3.09
CA VAL A 239 15.21 19.73 4.56
C VAL A 239 16.53 19.11 5.01
#